data_AF-A0AA36MKX3-F1
#
_entry.id   AF-A0AA36MKX3-F1
#
_cell.length_a   1.000
_cell.length_b   1.000
_cell.length_c   1.000
_cell.angle_alpha   90.00
_cell.angle_beta   90.00
_cell.angle_gamma   90.00
#
_symmetry.space_group_name_H-M   'P 1'
#
loop_
_entity.id
_entity.type
_entity.pdbx_description
1 polymer ?
#
loop_
_entity_poly.entity_id
_entity_poly.type
_entity_poly.pdbx_seq_one_letter_code
_entity_poly.pdbx_strand_id
1 'polypeptide(L)'
;MHFFTSSLDAPNSALAGSLKPISKDSIWYADAPFGVCQEVLLSEGVAPDFIEPVVKLQSFVESWDFDLTDPLTLSRFLLGDPKNLQEAQQRLSESCAWRKRTDLANLMRRWGVPSPEGWRWQPQSPRAQQIARFFFGRVLPEARTAQNGPVLVLRLGAFDIEGAVREELVEDILEPWIFMVEQVFQLLRHISSQSKRPVKLACVVDMEGVSFAWLQHLQVMQKFSAAINRNYPEMAATLTVLRAPSIFTWIWSLAAPVLLEEMTRKKVAILGHDFSAQLAEHAQLSLEQLPAFLGGRGKEVPKPLPVPPGIQNQLPPRDVCAEGKPEVGRSQAPAPAQAKAPRVEGAWWRRLFSGSPCCGCVT
;
A
#
# COMPACT_ATOMS: atom_id res chain seq x y z
N MET A 1 31.33 -32.19 43.05
CA MET A 1 30.93 -33.51 42.52
C MET A 1 29.41 -33.60 42.65
N HIS A 2 28.58 -34.01 41.71
CA HIS A 2 28.66 -34.37 40.30
C HIS A 2 27.17 -34.41 39.82
N PHE A 3 26.84 -33.73 38.70
CA PHE A 3 25.91 -34.10 37.59
C PHE A 3 24.38 -34.31 37.84
N PHE A 4 23.47 -33.60 37.14
CA PHE A 4 22.86 -33.83 35.78
C PHE A 4 22.09 -35.19 35.71
N THR A 5 20.83 -35.34 35.28
CA THR A 5 20.08 -34.83 34.10
C THR A 5 18.54 -35.04 34.25
N SER A 6 17.78 -34.40 33.34
CA SER A 6 16.55 -34.90 32.66
C SER A 6 15.17 -34.79 33.36
N SER A 7 14.02 -34.45 32.77
CA SER A 7 13.53 -33.85 31.50
C SER A 7 12.05 -34.30 31.32
N LEU A 8 11.17 -33.40 30.85
CA LEU A 8 9.86 -33.62 30.14
C LEU A 8 8.67 -34.21 30.97
N ASP A 9 7.38 -33.87 30.82
CA ASP A 9 6.50 -33.20 29.83
C ASP A 9 5.28 -32.61 30.61
N ALA A 10 4.50 -31.58 30.20
CA ALA A 10 3.61 -31.39 29.02
C ALA A 10 2.82 -30.04 29.21
N PRO A 11 1.87 -29.59 28.34
CA PRO A 11 1.70 -29.67 26.88
C PRO A 11 1.49 -28.28 26.20
N ASN A 12 1.46 -28.29 24.86
CA ASN A 12 1.07 -27.23 23.93
C ASN A 12 -0.12 -26.34 24.35
N SER A 13 0.06 -25.00 24.38
CA SER A 13 -0.97 -24.04 23.94
C SER A 13 -0.40 -22.66 23.58
N ALA A 14 -0.46 -22.32 22.29
CA ALA A 14 -0.63 -20.98 21.70
C ALA A 14 -0.12 -19.75 22.49
N LEU A 15 1.21 -19.54 22.48
CA LEU A 15 1.79 -18.20 22.58
C LEU A 15 1.67 -17.51 21.22
N ALA A 16 0.82 -16.49 21.11
CA ALA A 16 0.92 -15.35 20.16
C ALA A 16 -0.46 -14.68 20.03
N GLY A 17 -0.73 -13.62 20.80
CA GLY A 17 -2.06 -13.00 20.73
C GLY A 17 -2.31 -11.78 21.58
N SER A 18 -1.37 -10.84 21.67
CA SER A 18 -1.67 -9.50 22.17
C SER A 18 -0.50 -8.60 21.82
N LEU A 19 -0.73 -7.53 21.05
CA LEU A 19 -0.07 -6.22 21.16
C LEU A 19 -0.66 -5.28 20.08
N LYS A 20 -1.74 -4.58 20.45
CA LYS A 20 -2.13 -3.24 19.96
C LYS A 20 -2.01 -2.28 21.16
N PRO A 21 -1.99 -0.94 21.01
CA PRO A 21 -2.36 -0.05 22.09
C PRO A 21 -3.78 -0.39 22.56
N ILE A 22 -3.94 -0.52 23.87
CA ILE A 22 -5.12 -1.08 24.50
C ILE A 22 -6.01 0.08 24.92
N SER A 23 -7.26 0.11 24.45
CA SER A 23 -8.30 1.01 24.98
C SER A 23 -8.30 0.95 26.52
N LYS A 24 -8.56 2.06 27.24
CA LYS A 24 -8.65 2.05 28.72
C LYS A 24 -9.72 1.10 29.26
N ASP A 25 -10.69 0.72 28.42
CA ASP A 25 -11.75 -0.24 28.73
C ASP A 25 -11.41 -1.67 28.25
N SER A 26 -10.22 -1.90 27.70
CA SER A 26 -9.80 -3.20 27.20
C SER A 26 -9.03 -3.99 28.27
N ILE A 27 -9.35 -5.28 28.39
CA ILE A 27 -8.88 -6.20 29.44
C ILE A 27 -7.34 -6.34 29.54
N TRP A 28 -6.62 -5.89 28.52
CA TRP A 28 -5.16 -5.95 28.46
C TRP A 28 -4.49 -4.71 29.10
N TYR A 29 -5.26 -3.69 29.50
CA TYR A 29 -4.75 -2.35 29.84
C TYR A 29 -3.84 -2.36 31.08
N ALA A 30 -4.07 -3.30 32.01
CA ALA A 30 -3.29 -3.40 33.23
C ALA A 30 -1.84 -3.89 33.03
N ASP A 31 -1.50 -4.44 31.86
CA ASP A 31 -0.22 -5.14 31.61
C ASP A 31 0.71 -4.44 30.61
N ALA A 32 0.43 -3.19 30.22
CA ALA A 32 1.26 -2.43 29.27
C ALA A 32 2.44 -1.70 29.98
N PRO A 33 3.71 -1.90 29.57
CA PRO A 33 4.84 -1.21 30.18
C PRO A 33 4.98 0.20 29.59
N PHE A 34 4.38 1.20 30.26
CA PHE A 34 4.69 2.60 30.00
C PHE A 34 6.01 2.95 30.72
N GLY A 35 7.06 3.35 29.96
CA GLY A 35 8.39 3.76 30.47
C GLY A 35 9.59 2.95 29.92
N VAL A 36 9.74 2.84 28.59
CA VAL A 36 10.54 1.76 27.95
C VAL A 36 12.06 1.89 28.17
N CYS A 37 12.65 0.93 28.90
CA CYS A 37 14.09 0.74 29.05
C CYS A 37 14.76 0.34 27.72
N GLN A 38 15.98 0.82 27.44
CA GLN A 38 16.78 0.48 26.26
C GLN A 38 16.85 -1.04 26.00
N GLU A 39 16.95 -1.83 27.06
CA GLU A 39 16.99 -3.29 27.01
C GLU A 39 15.72 -3.91 26.42
N VAL A 40 14.56 -3.31 26.70
CA VAL A 40 13.27 -3.77 26.17
C VAL A 40 13.22 -3.51 24.66
N LEU A 41 13.63 -2.32 24.19
CA LEU A 41 13.64 -2.00 22.75
C LEU A 41 14.58 -2.91 21.96
N LEU A 42 15.74 -3.25 22.51
CA LEU A 42 16.65 -4.24 21.95
C LEU A 42 16.00 -5.62 21.86
N SER A 43 15.36 -6.08 22.93
CA SER A 43 14.64 -7.36 22.94
C SER A 43 13.47 -7.42 21.96
N GLU A 44 12.87 -6.26 21.66
CA GLU A 44 11.82 -6.09 20.66
C GLU A 44 12.32 -6.01 19.21
N GLY A 45 13.65 -6.01 19.00
CA GLY A 45 14.27 -6.05 17.67
C GLY A 45 14.62 -4.69 17.08
N VAL A 46 14.56 -3.61 17.86
CA VAL A 46 15.03 -2.29 17.42
C VAL A 46 16.56 -2.32 17.34
N ALA A 47 17.11 -1.91 16.20
CA ALA A 47 18.56 -1.84 16.02
C ALA A 47 19.19 -0.83 17.00
N PRO A 48 20.41 -1.08 17.54
CA PRO A 48 21.04 -0.22 18.54
C PRO A 48 21.04 1.27 18.18
N ASP A 49 21.42 1.60 16.94
CA ASP A 49 21.52 2.98 16.46
C ASP A 49 20.15 3.67 16.31
N PHE A 50 19.05 2.92 16.35
CA PHE A 50 17.69 3.41 16.21
C PHE A 50 16.97 3.59 17.55
N ILE A 51 17.55 3.13 18.67
CA ILE A 51 16.88 3.17 19.97
C ILE A 51 16.57 4.61 20.39
N GLU A 52 17.58 5.49 20.44
CA GLU A 52 17.37 6.87 20.88
C GLU A 52 16.36 7.62 19.99
N PRO A 53 16.47 7.57 18.64
CA PRO A 53 15.43 8.15 17.77
C PRO A 53 14.04 7.57 18.01
N VAL A 54 13.91 6.25 18.20
CA VAL A 54 12.62 5.59 18.45
C VAL A 54 12.02 6.02 19.79
N VAL A 55 12.81 6.14 20.86
CA VAL A 55 12.33 6.67 22.16
C VAL A 55 11.81 8.10 22.01
N LYS A 56 12.52 8.94 21.25
CA LYS A 56 12.07 10.33 20.97
C LYS A 56 10.77 10.34 20.16
N LEU A 57 10.63 9.44 19.19
CA LEU A 57 9.38 9.29 18.43
C LEU A 57 8.24 8.77 19.31
N GLN A 58 8.48 7.80 20.20
CA GLN A 58 7.49 7.29 21.15
C GLN A 58 6.96 8.39 22.06
N SER A 59 7.86 9.18 22.64
CA SER A 59 7.51 10.32 23.49
C SER A 59 6.67 11.36 22.73
N PHE A 60 6.94 11.55 21.44
CA PHE A 60 6.18 12.45 20.57
C PHE A 60 4.74 11.96 20.31
N VAL A 61 4.52 10.65 20.24
CA VAL A 61 3.22 10.05 19.92
C VAL A 61 2.49 9.47 21.14
N GLU A 62 3.03 9.60 22.34
CA GLU A 62 2.54 8.92 23.55
C GLU A 62 1.06 9.23 23.87
N SER A 63 0.63 10.47 23.57
CA SER A 63 -0.75 10.92 23.80
C SER A 63 -1.70 10.63 22.62
N TRP A 64 -1.21 10.03 21.54
CA TRP A 64 -2.01 9.82 20.34
C TRP A 64 -2.91 8.60 20.54
N ASP A 65 -4.20 8.77 20.29
CA ASP A 65 -5.20 7.69 20.27
C ASP A 65 -5.08 6.83 18.99
N PHE A 66 -3.86 6.55 18.53
CA PHE A 66 -3.59 6.00 17.20
C PHE A 66 -2.64 4.80 17.20
N ASP A 67 -2.93 3.82 16.33
CA ASP A 67 -2.26 2.52 16.27
C ASP A 67 -1.01 2.55 15.35
N LEU A 68 -0.01 3.40 15.67
CA LEU A 68 1.33 3.43 15.03
C LEU A 68 2.49 3.57 16.04
N THR A 69 2.24 3.27 17.31
CA THR A 69 3.18 3.57 18.39
C THR A 69 4.17 2.44 18.68
N ASP A 70 4.06 1.30 17.98
CA ASP A 70 4.99 0.19 18.19
C ASP A 70 6.41 0.52 17.68
N PRO A 71 7.46 0.08 18.40
CA PRO A 71 8.84 0.49 18.12
C PRO A 71 9.34 0.19 16.71
N LEU A 72 9.00 -0.98 16.17
CA LEU A 72 9.41 -1.39 14.83
C LEU A 72 8.69 -0.59 13.75
N THR A 73 7.44 -0.20 13.97
CA THR A 73 6.72 0.73 13.09
C THR A 73 7.34 2.11 13.10
N LEU A 74 7.61 2.67 14.29
CA LEU A 74 8.29 3.96 14.40
C LEU A 74 9.67 3.94 13.71
N SER A 75 10.38 2.83 13.78
CA SER A 75 11.66 2.64 13.06
C SER A 75 11.51 2.75 11.54
N ARG A 76 10.36 2.34 10.96
CA ARG A 76 10.12 2.50 9.50
C ARG A 76 10.03 3.97 9.10
N PHE A 77 9.48 4.82 9.96
CA PHE A 77 9.34 6.25 9.67
C PHE A 77 10.68 6.97 9.61
N LEU A 78 11.77 6.39 10.14
CA LEU A 78 13.13 6.89 9.99
C LEU A 78 13.77 6.55 8.63
N LEU A 79 13.12 5.71 7.81
CA LEU A 79 13.57 5.32 6.46
C LEU A 79 14.99 4.71 6.42
N GLY A 80 15.41 4.05 7.50
CA GLY A 80 16.73 3.43 7.58
C GLY A 80 17.88 4.40 7.90
N ASP A 81 17.58 5.65 8.25
CA ASP A 81 18.59 6.61 8.77
C ASP A 81 18.14 7.15 10.16
N PRO A 82 18.87 6.85 11.26
CA PRO A 82 18.52 7.33 12.59
C PRO A 82 18.59 8.86 12.73
N LYS A 83 19.28 9.56 11.81
CA LYS A 83 19.38 11.02 11.82
C LYS A 83 18.12 11.71 11.28
N ASN A 84 17.25 10.97 10.61
CA ASN A 84 16.05 11.44 9.93
C ASN A 84 14.86 11.70 10.89
N LEU A 85 15.15 12.06 12.14
CA LEU A 85 14.19 12.12 13.24
C LEU A 85 13.15 13.23 13.02
N GLN A 86 13.57 14.41 12.60
CA GLN A 86 12.69 15.57 12.44
C GLN A 86 11.68 15.31 11.31
N GLU A 87 12.15 14.81 10.17
CA GLU A 87 11.29 14.44 9.06
C GLU A 87 10.42 13.23 9.42
N ALA A 88 10.89 12.29 10.27
CA ALA A 88 10.07 11.19 10.76
C ALA A 88 8.90 11.68 11.60
N GLN A 89 9.11 12.66 12.49
CA GLN A 89 8.03 13.30 13.25
C GLN A 89 7.01 13.98 12.33
N GLN A 90 7.49 14.67 11.28
CA GLN A 90 6.62 15.28 10.29
C GLN A 90 5.79 14.23 9.54
N ARG A 91 6.42 13.16 9.02
CA ARG A 91 5.74 12.06 8.32
C ARG A 91 4.69 11.38 9.22
N LEU A 92 5.01 11.15 10.49
CA LEU A 92 4.06 10.59 11.46
C LEU A 92 2.85 11.49 11.66
N SER A 93 3.07 12.80 11.81
CA SER A 93 2.00 13.79 11.98
C SER A 93 1.10 13.87 10.75
N GLU A 94 1.71 13.91 9.56
CA GLU A 94 0.99 13.90 8.29
C GLU A 94 0.19 12.60 8.08
N SER A 95 0.78 11.44 8.42
CA SER A 95 0.10 10.14 8.35
C SER A 95 -1.10 10.11 9.31
N CYS A 96 -0.94 10.57 10.55
CA CYS A 96 -2.05 10.68 11.51
C CYS A 96 -3.18 11.57 10.98
N ALA A 97 -2.85 12.75 10.45
CA ALA A 97 -3.84 13.67 9.87
C ALA A 97 -4.53 13.07 8.63
N TRP A 98 -3.79 12.39 7.76
CA TRP A 98 -4.32 11.74 6.56
C TRP A 98 -5.30 10.61 6.91
N ARG A 99 -4.95 9.78 7.90
CA ARG A 99 -5.79 8.66 8.35
C ARG A 99 -7.12 9.13 8.94
N LYS A 100 -7.10 10.23 9.71
CA LYS A 100 -8.33 10.89 10.20
C LYS A 100 -9.19 11.41 9.06
N ARG A 101 -8.60 12.15 8.13
CA ARG A 101 -9.32 12.74 6.98
C ARG A 101 -9.88 11.70 6.02
N THR A 102 -9.20 10.56 5.89
CA THR A 102 -9.63 9.42 5.05
C THR A 102 -10.71 8.57 5.73
N ASP A 103 -10.99 8.82 7.02
CA ASP A 103 -11.80 7.94 7.86
C ASP A 103 -11.39 6.46 7.70
N LEU A 104 -10.08 6.23 7.88
CA LEU A 104 -9.46 4.95 7.55
C LEU A 104 -10.13 3.79 8.30
N ALA A 105 -10.58 3.99 9.54
CA ALA A 105 -11.25 2.96 10.32
C ALA A 105 -12.54 2.47 9.64
N ASN A 106 -13.39 3.39 9.15
CA ASN A 106 -14.59 3.01 8.43
C ASN A 106 -14.29 2.48 7.02
N LEU A 107 -13.28 3.03 6.32
CA LEU A 107 -12.79 2.44 5.07
C LEU A 107 -12.39 0.98 5.28
N MET A 108 -11.64 0.66 6.34
CA MET A 108 -11.23 -0.71 6.63
C MET A 108 -12.43 -1.64 6.87
N ARG A 109 -13.46 -1.18 7.60
CA ARG A 109 -14.71 -1.93 7.81
C ARG A 109 -15.53 -2.11 6.53
N ARG A 110 -15.49 -1.17 5.58
CA ARG A 110 -16.22 -1.31 4.30
C ARG A 110 -15.62 -2.38 3.40
N TRP A 111 -14.32 -2.60 3.49
CA TRP A 111 -13.57 -3.46 2.56
C TRP A 111 -13.09 -4.78 3.16
N GLY A 112 -13.17 -4.95 4.48
CA GLY A 112 -12.75 -6.18 5.13
C GLY A 112 -13.31 -6.41 6.52
N VAL A 113 -12.87 -7.52 7.10
CA VAL A 113 -13.18 -7.91 8.47
C VAL A 113 -11.89 -8.09 9.28
N PRO A 114 -11.90 -7.82 10.59
CA PRO A 114 -10.76 -8.12 11.44
C PRO A 114 -10.38 -9.60 11.40
N SER A 115 -9.08 -9.89 11.50
CA SER A 115 -8.51 -11.23 11.64
C SER A 115 -7.38 -11.22 12.68
N PRO A 116 -6.93 -12.39 13.18
CA PRO A 116 -5.81 -12.44 14.13
C PRO A 116 -4.52 -11.78 13.61
N GLU A 117 -4.29 -11.84 12.30
CA GLU A 117 -3.13 -11.26 11.63
C GLU A 117 -3.37 -9.82 11.12
N GLY A 118 -4.52 -9.21 11.43
CA GLY A 118 -4.89 -7.86 10.99
C GLY A 118 -6.27 -7.80 10.34
N TRP A 119 -6.31 -7.80 9.00
CA TRP A 119 -7.54 -7.68 8.23
C TRP A 119 -7.63 -8.72 7.12
N ARG A 120 -8.84 -9.19 6.85
CA ARG A 120 -9.15 -10.06 5.71
C ARG A 120 -10.01 -9.31 4.70
N TRP A 121 -9.66 -9.43 3.42
CA TRP A 121 -10.41 -8.85 2.31
C TRP A 121 -11.82 -9.46 2.28
N GLN A 122 -12.84 -8.61 2.47
CA GLN A 122 -14.24 -9.01 2.44
C GLN A 122 -15.10 -7.75 2.28
N PRO A 123 -15.41 -7.31 1.04
CA PRO A 123 -16.24 -6.14 0.79
C PRO A 123 -17.61 -6.27 1.47
N GLN A 124 -17.95 -5.33 2.34
CA GLN A 124 -19.12 -5.40 3.22
C GLN A 124 -20.35 -4.71 2.62
N SER A 125 -20.19 -3.62 1.88
CA SER A 125 -21.33 -2.89 1.29
C SER A 125 -21.64 -3.33 -0.14
N PRO A 126 -22.89 -3.19 -0.62
CA PRO A 126 -23.26 -3.50 -2.01
C PRO A 126 -22.39 -2.76 -3.03
N ARG A 127 -22.05 -1.48 -2.76
CA ARG A 127 -21.14 -0.71 -3.64
C ARG A 127 -19.75 -1.31 -3.64
N ALA A 128 -19.17 -1.61 -2.47
CA ALA A 128 -17.84 -2.22 -2.36
C ALA A 128 -17.78 -3.57 -3.08
N GLN A 129 -18.82 -4.40 -2.99
CA GLN A 129 -18.91 -5.68 -3.70
C GLN A 129 -18.93 -5.52 -5.22
N GLN A 130 -19.61 -4.50 -5.75
CA GLN A 130 -19.58 -4.21 -7.19
C GLN A 130 -18.20 -3.70 -7.64
N ILE A 131 -17.63 -2.73 -6.90
CA ILE A 131 -16.31 -2.16 -7.22
C ILE A 131 -15.19 -3.20 -7.11
N ALA A 132 -15.28 -4.14 -6.16
CA ALA A 132 -14.31 -5.22 -5.98
C ALA A 132 -14.03 -6.05 -7.24
N ARG A 133 -14.99 -6.09 -8.18
CA ARG A 133 -14.89 -6.81 -9.46
C ARG A 133 -13.94 -6.13 -10.44
N PHE A 134 -13.72 -4.82 -10.30
CA PHE A 134 -12.81 -4.03 -11.14
C PHE A 134 -11.43 -3.84 -10.50
N PHE A 135 -11.27 -4.28 -9.25
CA PHE A 135 -10.04 -4.06 -8.50
C PHE A 135 -8.97 -5.10 -8.79
N PHE A 136 -7.73 -4.64 -8.97
CA PHE A 136 -6.67 -5.37 -9.66
C PHE A 136 -5.63 -6.05 -8.77
N GLY A 137 -5.75 -6.06 -7.45
CA GLY A 137 -4.72 -6.70 -6.61
C GLY A 137 -5.25 -7.44 -5.40
N ARG A 138 -4.45 -8.37 -4.86
CA ARG A 138 -4.72 -9.07 -3.60
C ARG A 138 -3.43 -9.44 -2.88
N VAL A 139 -3.50 -9.46 -1.55
CA VAL A 139 -2.50 -10.16 -0.71
C VAL A 139 -2.75 -11.65 -0.82
N LEU A 140 -1.69 -12.44 -1.03
CA LEU A 140 -1.77 -13.90 -1.04
C LEU A 140 -1.67 -14.42 0.40
N PRO A 141 -2.75 -15.00 0.97
CA PRO A 141 -2.79 -15.31 2.40
C PRO A 141 -1.73 -16.31 2.86
N GLU A 142 -1.40 -17.29 2.01
CA GLU A 142 -0.49 -18.39 2.33
C GLU A 142 0.93 -18.17 1.81
N ALA A 143 1.12 -17.24 0.87
CA ALA A 143 2.43 -17.03 0.26
C ALA A 143 3.32 -16.18 1.17
N ARG A 144 4.59 -16.59 1.31
CA ARG A 144 5.60 -15.91 2.09
C ARG A 144 6.95 -15.92 1.35
N THR A 145 7.71 -14.85 1.52
CA THR A 145 9.14 -14.83 1.13
C THR A 145 9.98 -15.66 2.10
N ALA A 146 11.23 -15.95 1.75
CA ALA A 146 12.19 -16.60 2.65
C ALA A 146 12.36 -15.86 4.00
N GLN A 147 12.17 -14.53 4.03
CA GLN A 147 12.18 -13.71 5.26
C GLN A 147 10.82 -13.64 5.95
N ASN A 148 9.88 -14.53 5.62
CA ASN A 148 8.51 -14.52 6.12
C ASN A 148 7.72 -13.25 5.74
N GLY A 149 8.14 -12.55 4.67
CA GLY A 149 7.45 -11.37 4.16
C GLY A 149 6.15 -11.75 3.45
N PRO A 150 5.05 -10.99 3.61
CA PRO A 150 3.83 -11.23 2.86
C PRO A 150 4.04 -10.93 1.37
N VAL A 151 3.24 -11.60 0.54
CA VAL A 151 3.30 -11.44 -0.92
C VAL A 151 2.05 -10.71 -1.40
N LEU A 152 2.26 -9.58 -2.07
CA LEU A 152 1.21 -8.82 -2.74
C LEU A 152 1.30 -9.06 -4.25
N VAL A 153 0.17 -9.33 -4.90
CA VAL A 153 0.10 -9.44 -6.36
C VAL A 153 -0.83 -8.38 -6.93
N LEU A 154 -0.33 -7.61 -7.91
CA LEU A 154 -1.07 -6.59 -8.65
C LEU A 154 -1.14 -6.97 -10.13
N ARG A 155 -2.35 -7.07 -10.69
CA ARG A 155 -2.61 -7.31 -12.12
C ARG A 155 -2.81 -6.00 -12.88
N LEU A 156 -1.82 -5.11 -12.81
CA LEU A 156 -1.90 -3.76 -13.38
C LEU A 156 -2.09 -3.77 -14.89
N GLY A 157 -1.51 -4.72 -15.62
CA GLY A 157 -1.70 -4.84 -17.06
C GLY A 157 -3.14 -5.14 -17.49
N ALA A 158 -3.92 -5.76 -16.60
CA ALA A 158 -5.34 -6.06 -16.83
C ALA A 158 -6.29 -4.98 -16.31
N PHE A 159 -5.79 -3.96 -15.60
CA PHE A 159 -6.63 -2.92 -15.03
C PHE A 159 -7.17 -1.97 -16.12
N ASP A 160 -8.50 -1.94 -16.27
CA ASP A 160 -9.20 -1.03 -17.17
C ASP A 160 -9.25 0.40 -16.60
N ILE A 161 -8.10 1.07 -16.63
CA ILE A 161 -7.93 2.44 -16.17
C ILE A 161 -8.73 3.44 -17.01
N GLU A 162 -8.84 3.21 -18.32
CA GLU A 162 -9.58 4.08 -19.22
C GLU A 162 -11.08 4.05 -18.88
N GLY A 163 -11.64 2.85 -18.68
CA GLY A 163 -13.01 2.69 -18.23
C GLY A 163 -13.24 3.26 -16.83
N ALA A 164 -12.29 3.09 -15.91
CA ALA A 164 -12.37 3.70 -14.58
C ALA A 164 -12.39 5.24 -14.64
N VAL A 165 -11.63 5.85 -15.55
CA VAL A 165 -11.65 7.31 -15.77
C VAL A 165 -12.96 7.74 -16.44
N ARG A 166 -13.37 7.05 -17.50
CA ARG A 166 -14.60 7.35 -18.27
C ARG A 166 -15.84 7.32 -17.39
N GLU A 167 -15.92 6.35 -16.48
CA GLU A 167 -17.07 6.14 -15.58
C GLU A 167 -16.88 6.79 -14.20
N GLU A 168 -15.88 7.66 -14.03
CA GLU A 168 -15.62 8.39 -12.77
C GLU A 168 -15.41 7.49 -11.53
N LEU A 169 -14.87 6.28 -11.72
CA LEU A 169 -14.65 5.28 -10.68
C LEU A 169 -13.27 5.36 -10.01
N VAL A 170 -12.41 6.31 -10.40
CA VAL A 170 -11.04 6.41 -9.88
C VAL A 170 -11.00 6.47 -8.35
N GLU A 171 -11.90 7.26 -7.73
CA GLU A 171 -11.99 7.34 -6.26
C GLU A 171 -12.53 6.05 -5.65
N ASP A 172 -13.50 5.41 -6.31
CA ASP A 172 -14.07 4.16 -5.83
C ASP A 172 -13.02 3.04 -5.83
N ILE A 173 -12.13 3.02 -6.82
CA ILE A 173 -11.03 2.06 -6.92
C ILE A 173 -9.85 2.44 -6.01
N LEU A 174 -9.72 3.71 -5.63
CA LEU A 174 -8.72 4.15 -4.66
C LEU A 174 -8.99 3.61 -3.25
N GLU A 175 -10.25 3.43 -2.86
CA GLU A 175 -10.59 2.86 -1.55
C GLU A 175 -10.06 1.43 -1.33
N PRO A 176 -10.33 0.43 -2.20
CA PRO A 176 -9.78 -0.90 -2.03
C PRO A 176 -8.26 -0.95 -2.17
N TRP A 177 -7.67 0.00 -2.90
CA TRP A 177 -6.22 0.20 -2.92
C TRP A 177 -5.70 0.60 -1.53
N ILE A 178 -6.30 1.63 -0.92
CA ILE A 178 -5.95 2.07 0.44
C ILE A 178 -6.16 0.93 1.45
N PHE A 179 -7.29 0.21 1.36
CA PHE A 179 -7.58 -0.94 2.22
C PHE A 179 -6.47 -1.99 2.14
N MET A 180 -6.10 -2.40 0.92
CA MET A 180 -5.07 -3.41 0.71
C MET A 180 -3.73 -2.97 1.27
N VAL A 181 -3.35 -1.71 1.06
CA VAL A 181 -2.10 -1.17 1.56
C VAL A 181 -2.07 -1.19 3.08
N GLU A 182 -3.15 -0.75 3.74
CA GLU A 182 -3.29 -0.81 5.20
C GLU A 182 -3.32 -2.26 5.71
N GLN A 183 -4.00 -3.17 5.01
CA GLN A 183 -4.00 -4.59 5.31
C GLN A 183 -2.57 -5.16 5.32
N VAL A 184 -1.79 -4.89 4.27
CA VAL A 184 -0.38 -5.32 4.21
C VAL A 184 0.43 -4.69 5.32
N PHE A 185 0.21 -3.40 5.59
CA PHE A 185 0.94 -2.70 6.63
C PHE A 185 0.68 -3.29 8.03
N GLN A 186 -0.57 -3.56 8.39
CA GLN A 186 -0.90 -4.22 9.67
C GLN A 186 -0.35 -5.65 9.75
N LEU A 187 -0.38 -6.40 8.65
CA LEU A 187 0.22 -7.73 8.59
C LEU A 187 1.76 -7.67 8.79
N LEU A 188 2.43 -6.69 8.17
CA LEU A 188 3.86 -6.46 8.38
C LEU A 188 4.17 -6.14 9.83
N ARG A 189 3.35 -5.32 10.50
CA ARG A 189 3.50 -4.99 11.93
C ARG A 189 3.38 -6.25 12.79
N HIS A 190 2.34 -7.04 12.55
CA HIS A 190 2.12 -8.30 13.25
C HIS A 190 3.32 -9.25 13.11
N ILE A 191 3.77 -9.54 11.88
CA ILE A 191 4.89 -10.45 11.64
C ILE A 191 6.20 -9.87 12.20
N SER A 192 6.43 -8.56 12.10
CA SER A 192 7.63 -7.91 12.63
C SER A 192 7.71 -8.05 14.16
N SER A 193 6.60 -7.85 14.85
CA SER A 193 6.50 -8.03 16.31
C SER A 193 6.76 -9.47 16.74
N GLN A 194 6.17 -10.45 16.03
CA GLN A 194 6.38 -11.87 16.33
C GLN A 194 7.83 -12.31 16.08
N SER A 195 8.46 -11.80 15.02
CA SER A 195 9.83 -12.15 14.64
C SER A 195 10.91 -11.29 15.29
N LYS A 196 10.51 -10.27 16.08
CA LYS A 196 11.42 -9.31 16.73
C LYS A 196 12.44 -8.73 15.74
N ARG A 197 11.97 -8.41 14.52
CA ARG A 197 12.75 -7.74 13.48
C ARG A 197 11.83 -7.10 12.44
N PRO A 198 12.28 -6.03 11.74
CA PRO A 198 11.51 -5.50 10.61
C PRO A 198 11.35 -6.53 9.49
N VAL A 199 10.11 -6.79 9.09
CA VAL A 199 9.76 -7.60 7.92
C VAL A 199 9.27 -6.70 6.78
N LYS A 200 9.51 -7.07 5.53
CA LYS A 200 9.09 -6.30 4.35
C LYS A 200 8.32 -7.20 3.39
N LEU A 201 7.43 -6.61 2.59
CA LEU A 201 6.67 -7.36 1.58
C LEU A 201 7.49 -7.61 0.31
N ALA A 202 7.11 -8.65 -0.43
CA ALA A 202 7.42 -8.75 -1.86
C ALA A 202 6.18 -8.37 -2.67
N CYS A 203 6.31 -7.40 -3.58
CA CYS A 203 5.26 -6.99 -4.49
C CYS A 203 5.52 -7.58 -5.87
N VAL A 204 4.60 -8.37 -6.38
CA VAL A 204 4.62 -8.91 -7.74
C VAL A 204 3.62 -8.14 -8.59
N VAL A 205 4.08 -7.58 -9.71
CA VAL A 205 3.29 -6.75 -10.60
C VAL A 205 3.21 -7.43 -11.96
N ASP A 206 2.03 -7.95 -12.28
CA ASP A 206 1.72 -8.52 -13.57
C ASP A 206 1.31 -7.40 -14.55
N MET A 207 2.08 -7.28 -15.64
CA MET A 207 1.90 -6.24 -16.66
C MET A 207 1.37 -6.79 -17.99
N GLU A 208 0.93 -8.05 -18.03
CA GLU A 208 0.29 -8.60 -19.23
C GLU A 208 -0.95 -7.78 -19.61
N GLY A 209 -1.01 -7.30 -20.85
CA GLY A 209 -2.11 -6.48 -21.37
C GLY A 209 -1.89 -4.97 -21.26
N VAL A 210 -0.79 -4.52 -20.65
CA VAL A 210 -0.46 -3.08 -20.63
C VAL A 210 -0.25 -2.55 -22.05
N SER A 211 -0.79 -1.36 -22.32
CA SER A 211 -0.66 -0.66 -23.59
C SER A 211 -0.21 0.78 -23.37
N PHE A 212 0.09 1.50 -24.46
CA PHE A 212 0.43 2.93 -24.40
C PHE A 212 -0.67 3.80 -23.79
N ALA A 213 -1.94 3.37 -23.84
CA ALA A 213 -3.05 4.09 -23.22
C ALA A 213 -2.81 4.31 -21.71
N TRP A 214 -2.08 3.41 -21.06
CA TRP A 214 -1.73 3.54 -19.65
C TRP A 214 -0.95 4.83 -19.35
N LEU A 215 -0.08 5.29 -20.25
CA LEU A 215 0.65 6.56 -20.10
C LEU A 215 -0.28 7.78 -20.13
N GLN A 216 -1.40 7.71 -20.85
CA GLN A 216 -2.39 8.79 -20.89
C GLN A 216 -3.05 9.01 -19.52
N HIS A 217 -3.04 7.98 -18.67
CA HIS A 217 -3.63 7.99 -17.34
C HIS A 217 -2.58 7.98 -16.22
N LEU A 218 -1.34 8.41 -16.50
CA LEU A 218 -0.26 8.44 -15.52
C LEU A 218 -0.63 9.24 -14.26
N GLN A 219 -1.46 10.28 -14.37
CA GLN A 219 -1.94 11.08 -13.24
C GLN A 219 -2.80 10.27 -12.26
N VAL A 220 -3.57 9.29 -12.74
CA VAL A 220 -4.34 8.38 -11.88
C VAL A 220 -3.39 7.48 -11.10
N MET A 221 -2.35 6.96 -11.77
CA MET A 221 -1.33 6.14 -11.12
C MET A 221 -0.52 6.94 -10.10
N GLN A 222 -0.20 8.20 -10.41
CA GLN A 222 0.43 9.12 -9.46
C GLN A 222 -0.41 9.30 -8.20
N LYS A 223 -1.73 9.42 -8.35
CA LYS A 223 -2.65 9.52 -7.21
C LYS A 223 -2.60 8.27 -6.33
N PHE A 224 -2.56 7.09 -6.94
CA PHE A 224 -2.50 5.81 -6.22
C PHE A 224 -1.16 5.68 -5.47
N SER A 225 -0.04 6.04 -6.12
CA SER A 225 1.27 6.08 -5.48
C SER A 225 1.34 7.11 -4.36
N ALA A 226 0.79 8.31 -4.55
CA ALA A 226 0.80 9.39 -3.56
C ALA A 226 0.05 9.03 -2.27
N ALA A 227 -1.02 8.22 -2.36
CA ALA A 227 -1.71 7.69 -1.19
C ALA A 227 -0.81 6.79 -0.32
N ILE A 228 0.18 6.13 -0.94
CA ILE A 228 1.12 5.24 -0.24
C ILE A 228 2.35 5.98 0.27
N ASN A 229 3.07 6.67 -0.62
CA ASN A 229 4.48 7.06 -0.41
C ASN A 229 4.73 7.78 0.93
N ARG A 230 3.81 8.65 1.37
CA ARG A 230 3.95 9.41 2.63
C ARG A 230 3.42 8.69 3.86
N ASN A 231 2.43 7.82 3.69
CA ASN A 231 1.67 7.25 4.81
C ASN A 231 2.17 5.87 5.23
N TYR A 232 2.93 5.20 4.35
CA TYR A 232 3.34 3.81 4.50
C TYR A 232 4.83 3.61 4.18
N PRO A 233 5.73 4.12 5.04
CA PRO A 233 7.17 4.10 4.78
C PRO A 233 7.75 2.68 4.84
N GLU A 234 8.77 2.44 4.01
CA GLU A 234 9.64 1.25 4.06
C GLU A 234 8.90 -0.11 4.16
N MET A 235 7.80 -0.27 3.41
CA MET A 235 7.05 -1.53 3.38
C MET A 235 7.69 -2.59 2.48
N ALA A 236 8.07 -2.22 1.25
CA ALA A 236 8.50 -3.18 0.24
C ALA A 236 10.01 -3.47 0.31
N ALA A 237 10.36 -4.76 0.26
CA ALA A 237 11.72 -5.22 -0.02
C ALA A 237 11.95 -5.26 -1.52
N THR A 238 10.98 -5.80 -2.27
CA THR A 238 11.08 -6.01 -3.71
C THR A 238 9.80 -5.63 -4.43
N LEU A 239 9.96 -5.15 -5.66
CA LEU A 239 8.91 -4.91 -6.64
C LEU A 239 9.28 -5.64 -7.93
N THR A 240 8.68 -6.80 -8.18
CA THR A 240 9.01 -7.66 -9.31
C THR A 240 7.94 -7.55 -10.38
N VAL A 241 8.29 -6.96 -11.52
CA VAL A 241 7.42 -6.83 -12.68
C VAL A 241 7.55 -8.08 -13.56
N LEU A 242 6.42 -8.71 -13.89
CA LEU A 242 6.34 -9.94 -14.68
C LEU A 242 5.52 -9.73 -15.94
N ARG A 243 5.79 -10.57 -16.96
CA ARG A 243 5.01 -10.66 -18.22
C ARG A 243 4.78 -9.31 -18.89
N ALA A 244 5.75 -8.41 -18.75
CA ALA A 244 5.70 -7.10 -19.36
C ALA A 244 6.02 -7.19 -20.86
N PRO A 245 5.22 -6.58 -21.75
CA PRO A 245 5.53 -6.54 -23.17
C PRO A 245 6.79 -5.72 -23.41
N SER A 246 7.50 -5.94 -24.53
CA SER A 246 8.78 -5.25 -24.82
C SER A 246 8.70 -3.72 -24.76
N ILE A 247 7.52 -3.15 -25.00
CA ILE A 247 7.29 -1.70 -24.92
C ILE A 247 7.35 -1.16 -23.47
N PHE A 248 7.12 -2.02 -22.47
CA PHE A 248 7.05 -1.62 -21.08
C PHE A 248 8.33 -0.97 -20.58
N THR A 249 9.51 -1.38 -21.05
CA THR A 249 10.77 -0.74 -20.69
C THR A 249 10.77 0.76 -21.02
N TRP A 250 10.14 1.13 -22.13
CA TRP A 250 9.98 2.53 -22.55
C TRP A 250 8.91 3.26 -21.74
N ILE A 251 7.78 2.61 -21.45
CA ILE A 251 6.75 3.14 -20.54
C ILE A 251 7.35 3.40 -19.15
N TRP A 252 8.15 2.47 -18.65
CA TRP A 252 8.77 2.50 -17.34
C TRP A 252 9.77 3.64 -17.19
N SER A 253 10.58 3.92 -18.22
CA SER A 253 11.55 5.03 -18.17
C SER A 253 10.86 6.39 -17.99
N LEU A 254 9.66 6.55 -18.55
CA LEU A 254 8.84 7.76 -18.39
C LEU A 254 8.06 7.78 -17.08
N ALA A 255 7.49 6.64 -16.69
CA ALA A 255 6.56 6.55 -15.58
C ALA A 255 7.26 6.48 -14.21
N ALA A 256 8.34 5.69 -14.11
CA ALA A 256 9.00 5.41 -12.84
C ALA A 256 9.46 6.67 -12.09
N PRO A 257 10.04 7.71 -12.73
CA PRO A 257 10.45 8.93 -12.03
C PRO A 257 9.30 9.73 -11.41
N VAL A 258 8.09 9.56 -11.92
CA VAL A 258 6.93 10.32 -11.46
C VAL A 258 6.09 9.52 -10.45
N LEU A 259 6.16 8.19 -10.50
CA LEU A 259 5.40 7.31 -9.62
C LEU A 259 6.15 6.89 -8.37
N LEU A 260 7.47 6.74 -8.46
CA LEU A 260 8.30 6.11 -7.43
C LEU A 260 9.47 7.00 -7.04
N GLU A 261 9.71 7.06 -5.73
CA GLU A 261 10.92 7.65 -5.18
C GLU A 261 12.16 6.82 -5.53
N GLU A 262 13.34 7.43 -5.49
CA GLU A 262 14.58 6.81 -5.97
C GLU A 262 14.88 5.47 -5.29
N MET A 263 14.74 5.40 -3.97
CA MET A 263 15.00 4.17 -3.22
C MET A 263 14.05 3.04 -3.58
N THR A 264 12.80 3.36 -3.94
CA THR A 264 11.82 2.38 -4.38
C THR A 264 12.13 1.90 -5.80
N ARG A 265 12.61 2.77 -6.69
CA ARG A 265 13.04 2.37 -8.05
C ARG A 265 14.18 1.35 -8.02
N LYS A 266 15.11 1.46 -7.06
CA LYS A 266 16.22 0.50 -6.87
C LYS A 266 15.77 -0.90 -6.46
N LYS A 267 14.53 -1.04 -5.94
CA LYS A 267 13.93 -2.32 -5.53
C LYS A 267 13.16 -3.01 -6.67
N VAL A 268 13.13 -2.41 -7.87
CA VAL A 268 12.35 -2.89 -9.00
C VAL A 268 13.19 -3.81 -9.89
N ALA A 269 12.68 -5.00 -10.19
CA ALA A 269 13.20 -5.88 -11.21
C ALA A 269 12.12 -6.14 -12.28
N ILE A 270 12.46 -5.97 -13.55
CA ILE A 270 11.57 -6.28 -14.68
C ILE A 270 12.05 -7.59 -15.29
N LEU A 271 11.26 -8.65 -15.10
CA LEU A 271 11.62 -9.99 -15.52
C LEU A 271 10.94 -10.35 -16.85
N GLY A 272 11.62 -11.15 -17.66
CA GLY A 272 11.11 -11.67 -18.94
C GLY A 272 10.05 -12.77 -18.77
N HIS A 273 9.81 -13.58 -19.80
CA HIS A 273 8.83 -14.67 -19.74
C HIS A 273 9.31 -15.89 -18.93
N ASP A 274 10.61 -16.19 -18.95
CA ASP A 274 11.22 -17.24 -18.12
C ASP A 274 11.76 -16.63 -16.81
N PHE A 275 10.84 -16.21 -15.94
CA PHE A 275 11.16 -15.43 -14.75
C PHE A 275 11.38 -16.26 -13.49
N SER A 276 11.20 -17.58 -13.51
CA SER A 276 11.16 -18.41 -12.30
C SER A 276 12.44 -18.29 -11.45
N ALA A 277 13.61 -18.45 -12.06
CA ALA A 277 14.89 -18.34 -11.36
C ALA A 277 15.13 -16.92 -10.84
N GLN A 278 14.87 -15.90 -11.65
CA GLN A 278 15.06 -14.50 -11.27
C GLN A 278 14.05 -14.03 -10.21
N LEU A 279 12.83 -14.59 -10.21
CA LEU A 279 11.84 -14.37 -9.17
C LEU A 279 12.32 -14.92 -7.83
N ALA A 280 12.85 -16.15 -7.83
CA ALA A 280 13.40 -16.77 -6.64
C ALA A 280 14.61 -16.00 -6.10
N GLU A 281 15.49 -15.51 -6.97
CA GLU A 281 16.65 -14.71 -6.56
C GLU A 281 16.24 -13.32 -6.03
N HIS A 282 15.46 -12.57 -6.79
CA HIS A 282 15.09 -11.20 -6.44
C HIS A 282 14.07 -11.18 -5.30
N ALA A 283 12.90 -11.78 -5.51
CA ALA A 283 11.77 -11.70 -4.58
C ALA A 283 11.86 -12.70 -3.43
N GLN A 284 12.81 -13.65 -3.48
CA GLN A 284 12.95 -14.71 -2.49
C GLN A 284 11.66 -15.51 -2.33
N LEU A 285 11.03 -15.77 -3.47
CA LEU A 285 9.69 -16.32 -3.58
C LEU A 285 9.69 -17.50 -4.56
N SER A 286 9.13 -18.62 -4.13
CA SER A 286 8.91 -19.78 -5.00
C SER A 286 7.73 -19.53 -5.95
N LEU A 287 7.90 -19.88 -7.23
CA LEU A 287 6.86 -19.78 -8.25
C LEU A 287 5.57 -20.50 -7.83
N GLU A 288 5.68 -21.62 -7.13
CA GLU A 288 4.53 -22.44 -6.71
C GLU A 288 3.56 -21.71 -5.78
N GLN A 289 4.04 -20.70 -5.06
CA GLN A 289 3.22 -19.87 -4.18
C GLN A 289 2.40 -18.83 -4.94
N LEU A 290 2.70 -18.58 -6.22
CA LEU A 290 1.98 -17.64 -7.06
C LEU A 290 0.74 -18.27 -7.71
N PRO A 291 -0.24 -17.47 -8.16
CA PRO A 291 -1.41 -17.94 -8.89
C PRO A 291 -1.07 -18.72 -10.17
N ALA A 292 -2.03 -19.52 -10.67
CA ALA A 292 -1.85 -20.33 -11.86
C ALA A 292 -1.59 -19.50 -13.13
N PHE A 293 -2.14 -18.28 -13.24
CA PHE A 293 -1.87 -17.41 -14.38
C PHE A 293 -0.41 -16.90 -14.43
N LEU A 294 0.34 -17.04 -13.33
CA LEU A 294 1.80 -16.80 -13.27
C LEU A 294 2.60 -18.12 -13.28
N GLY A 295 1.96 -19.27 -13.50
CA GLY A 295 2.61 -20.58 -13.56
C GLY A 295 2.80 -21.27 -12.20
N GLY A 296 2.18 -20.77 -11.13
CA GLY A 296 2.21 -21.41 -9.81
C GLY A 296 0.95 -22.22 -9.47
N ARG A 297 0.78 -22.57 -8.19
CA ARG A 297 -0.38 -23.29 -7.65
C ARG A 297 -1.01 -22.61 -6.43
N GLY A 298 -0.60 -21.38 -6.13
CA GLY A 298 -1.08 -20.59 -5.00
C GLY A 298 -2.49 -20.05 -5.21
N LYS A 299 -2.98 -19.32 -4.19
CA LYS A 299 -4.32 -18.73 -4.20
C LYS A 299 -4.50 -17.78 -5.39
N GLU A 300 -5.59 -17.97 -6.13
CA GLU A 300 -5.90 -17.13 -7.29
C GLU A 300 -6.13 -15.65 -6.95
N VAL A 301 -5.70 -14.79 -7.87
CA VAL A 301 -5.99 -13.35 -7.87
C VAL A 301 -6.91 -13.06 -9.05
N PRO A 302 -8.19 -12.69 -8.79
CA PRO A 302 -9.17 -12.46 -9.84
C PRO A 302 -8.65 -11.46 -10.86
N LYS A 303 -8.85 -11.75 -12.16
CA LYS A 303 -8.65 -10.77 -13.21
C LYS A 303 -9.71 -9.68 -13.04
N PRO A 304 -9.33 -8.38 -12.95
CA PRO A 304 -10.32 -7.31 -12.90
C PRO A 304 -11.19 -7.36 -14.17
N LEU A 305 -12.49 -7.17 -14.00
CA LEU A 305 -13.42 -7.09 -15.13
C LEU A 305 -13.23 -5.75 -15.86
N PRO A 306 -13.49 -5.68 -17.18
CA PRO A 306 -13.65 -4.41 -17.87
C PRO A 306 -14.76 -3.58 -17.22
N VAL A 307 -14.58 -2.26 -17.17
CA VAL A 307 -15.56 -1.33 -16.61
C VAL A 307 -16.63 -1.07 -17.68
N PRO A 308 -17.90 -1.46 -17.47
CA PRO A 308 -18.95 -1.29 -18.47
C PRO A 308 -19.35 0.18 -18.63
N PRO A 309 -19.73 0.63 -19.84
CA PRO A 309 -20.33 1.95 -20.03
C PRO A 309 -21.60 2.16 -19.21
N GLY A 310 -21.72 3.29 -18.52
CA GLY A 310 -22.88 3.67 -17.72
C GLY A 310 -22.99 2.97 -16.36
N ILE A 311 -21.98 2.22 -15.93
CA ILE A 311 -21.99 1.50 -14.65
C ILE A 311 -22.11 2.46 -13.45
N GLN A 312 -21.60 3.69 -13.57
CA GLN A 312 -21.66 4.68 -12.50
C GLN A 312 -23.09 4.96 -12.03
N ASN A 313 -24.05 4.97 -12.96
CA ASN A 313 -25.47 5.20 -12.67
C ASN A 313 -26.17 3.98 -12.05
N GLN A 314 -25.52 2.81 -12.08
CA GLN A 314 -26.05 1.55 -11.54
C GLN A 314 -25.45 1.21 -10.18
N LEU A 315 -24.34 1.86 -9.83
CA LEU A 315 -23.70 1.62 -8.55
C LEU A 315 -24.59 2.14 -7.41
N PRO A 316 -24.71 1.38 -6.31
CA PRO A 316 -25.36 1.88 -5.09
C PRO A 316 -24.72 3.20 -4.64
N PRO A 317 -25.46 4.09 -3.96
CA PRO A 317 -24.92 5.37 -3.51
C PRO A 317 -23.67 5.15 -2.64
N ARG A 318 -22.76 6.13 -2.64
CA ARG A 318 -21.62 6.09 -1.72
C ARG A 318 -22.14 6.11 -0.29
N ASP A 319 -21.54 5.26 0.54
CA ASP A 319 -21.78 5.28 1.98
C ASP A 319 -21.35 6.65 2.49
N VAL A 320 -22.32 7.53 2.78
CA VAL A 320 -22.05 8.88 3.24
C VAL A 320 -21.50 8.78 4.65
N CYS A 321 -20.24 9.16 4.86
CA CYS A 321 -19.76 9.45 6.20
C CYS A 321 -20.64 10.58 6.74
N ALA A 322 -21.30 10.39 7.87
CA ALA A 322 -22.14 11.41 8.49
C ALA A 322 -21.28 12.59 8.96
N GLU A 323 -20.84 13.44 8.05
CA GLU A 323 -20.28 14.74 8.36
C GLU A 323 -21.45 15.70 8.59
N GLY A 324 -21.73 15.99 9.85
CA GLY A 324 -22.52 17.16 10.22
C GLY A 324 -21.83 18.40 9.67
N LYS A 325 -22.41 19.03 8.65
CA LYS A 325 -21.99 20.36 8.21
C LYS A 325 -22.15 21.32 9.40
N PRO A 326 -21.11 22.05 9.82
CA PRO A 326 -21.34 23.27 10.59
C PRO A 326 -21.99 24.28 9.64
N GLU A 327 -23.18 24.76 10.00
CA GLU A 327 -23.76 25.96 9.39
C GLU A 327 -22.82 27.14 9.65
N VAL A 328 -21.94 27.43 8.69
CA VAL A 328 -21.21 28.70 8.67
C VAL A 328 -22.17 29.74 8.12
N GLY A 329 -22.69 30.57 9.02
CA GLY A 329 -23.45 31.78 8.69
C GLY A 329 -22.70 32.61 7.65
N ARG A 330 -23.46 33.07 6.64
CA ARG A 330 -22.97 33.95 5.58
C ARG A 330 -22.33 35.21 6.18
N SER A 331 -21.00 35.24 6.24
CA SER A 331 -20.23 36.48 6.28
C SER A 331 -19.67 36.73 4.88
N GLN A 332 -20.18 37.76 4.22
CA GLN A 332 -19.67 38.21 2.92
C GLN A 332 -18.26 38.80 3.12
N ALA A 333 -17.27 38.19 2.48
CA ALA A 333 -15.95 38.80 2.27
C ALA A 333 -15.86 39.30 0.80
N PRO A 334 -15.20 40.43 0.54
CA PRO A 334 -15.21 41.07 -0.77
C PRO A 334 -14.35 40.31 -1.79
N ALA A 335 -14.77 40.36 -3.06
CA ALA A 335 -14.13 39.66 -4.17
C ALA A 335 -12.66 40.08 -4.36
N PRO A 336 -11.72 39.14 -4.55
CA PRO A 336 -10.36 39.49 -4.94
C PRO A 336 -10.31 39.89 -6.42
N ALA A 337 -9.52 40.94 -6.70
CA ALA A 337 -9.30 41.52 -8.01
C ALA A 337 -8.72 40.50 -9.01
N GLN A 338 -9.20 40.59 -10.26
CA GLN A 338 -8.75 39.77 -11.38
C GLN A 338 -7.25 40.01 -11.68
N ALA A 339 -6.40 39.03 -11.39
CA ALA A 339 -5.08 38.93 -11.95
C ALA A 339 -5.12 37.96 -13.15
N LYS A 340 -4.80 38.46 -14.35
CA LYS A 340 -4.67 37.66 -15.58
C LYS A 340 -3.52 36.66 -15.43
N ALA A 341 -3.81 35.36 -15.53
CA ALA A 341 -2.80 34.33 -15.68
C ALA A 341 -2.16 34.39 -17.09
N PRO A 342 -0.84 34.20 -17.23
CA PRO A 342 -0.21 34.11 -18.54
C PRO A 342 -0.61 32.79 -19.24
N ARG A 343 -0.87 32.90 -20.54
CA ARG A 343 -1.18 31.80 -21.46
C ARG A 343 0.07 30.94 -21.63
N VAL A 344 0.04 29.69 -21.16
CA VAL A 344 1.08 28.70 -21.47
C VAL A 344 0.67 27.97 -22.75
N GLU A 345 1.36 28.26 -23.84
CA GLU A 345 1.21 27.57 -25.12
C GLU A 345 1.84 26.17 -25.08
N GLY A 346 1.15 25.20 -25.68
CA GLY A 346 1.78 24.16 -26.49
C GLY A 346 2.43 22.98 -25.77
N ALA A 347 1.63 21.99 -25.41
CA ALA A 347 2.08 20.62 -25.17
C ALA A 347 2.66 19.97 -26.45
N TRP A 348 3.97 19.73 -26.46
CA TRP A 348 4.75 19.24 -27.60
C TRP A 348 4.36 17.85 -28.13
N TRP A 349 3.66 17.03 -27.34
CA TRP A 349 3.29 15.65 -27.71
C TRP A 349 2.12 15.54 -28.71
N ARG A 350 1.37 16.62 -28.96
CA ARG A 350 0.23 16.60 -29.92
C ARG A 350 0.64 16.43 -31.40
N ARG A 351 1.94 16.54 -31.73
CA ARG A 351 2.45 16.39 -33.11
C ARG A 351 2.78 14.95 -33.53
N LEU A 352 2.71 13.97 -32.62
CA LEU A 352 3.07 12.58 -32.93
C LEU A 352 1.91 11.72 -33.46
N PHE A 353 0.67 12.20 -33.44
CA PHE A 353 -0.51 11.38 -33.76
C PHE A 353 -1.51 12.00 -34.74
N SER A 354 -1.13 13.04 -35.51
CA SER A 354 -1.95 13.56 -36.62
C SER A 354 -1.37 13.14 -37.98
N GLY A 355 -1.46 11.83 -38.27
CA GLY A 355 -1.30 11.31 -39.62
C GLY A 355 -2.67 11.14 -40.26
N SER A 356 -2.96 11.91 -41.31
CA SER A 356 -4.07 11.65 -42.24
C SER A 356 -3.63 12.03 -43.66
N PRO A 357 -4.22 11.42 -44.69
CA PRO A 357 -3.48 10.82 -45.81
C PRO A 357 -3.24 11.80 -46.96
N CYS A 358 -2.09 11.68 -47.61
CA CYS A 358 -1.82 12.37 -48.87
C CYS A 358 -2.58 11.69 -50.02
N CYS A 359 -3.70 12.29 -50.43
CA CYS A 359 -4.17 12.25 -51.81
C CYS A 359 -3.46 13.36 -52.60
N GLY A 360 -2.94 13.04 -53.78
CA GLY A 360 -2.44 14.03 -54.73
C GLY A 360 -2.06 13.39 -56.06
N CYS A 361 -2.97 13.45 -57.04
CA CYS A 361 -2.71 13.21 -58.45
C CYS A 361 -2.13 14.47 -59.14
N VAL A 362 -1.59 14.23 -60.34
CA VAL A 362 -1.25 15.16 -61.44
C VAL A 362 0.13 15.83 -61.25
N THR A 363 1.10 15.74 -62.15
CA THR A 363 1.11 15.57 -63.63
C THR A 363 1.88 14.36 -64.14
#